data_AF-A0A533Y2L3-F1
#
_entry.id   AF-A0A533Y2L3-F1
#
_cell.length_a   1.000
_cell.length_b   1.000
_cell.length_c   1.000
_cell.angle_alpha   90.00
_cell.angle_beta   90.00
_cell.angle_gamma   90.00
#
_symmetry.space_group_name_H-M   'P 1'
#
loop_
_entity.id
_entity.type
_entity.pdbx_description
1 polymer ?
#
loop_
_entity_poly.entity_id
_entity_poly.type
_entity_poly.pdbx_seq_one_letter_code
_entity_poly.pdbx_strand_id
1 'polypeptide(L)'
;MMQRLLAYTLLGILLFVGYQVWSKRHAALTPPSTPLAAAPHAPASQNTPLSVALSDPAAQPIVRQGGTPLTIPVKLSGSPHAAALNEINALIQEGKDAEAEAKLKALPQDALNDPAVRLNVATLWNNLGVMRVKTSGAAAGVPAYKSALAINPYNSIAHHNLVYAYWELKDPALTPELLEESIRLNPDNPLPHLALAELLLNKDDLAGARTHLEQAKDHVAETPNLKPCGTASWRSLKTRTGRSASSSATSPQSRSWWCCTRARPFRGPPAGRRGPMGFTIR
;
A
#
# COMPACT_ATOMS: atom_id res chain seq x y z
N MET A 1 14.27 42.57 31.85
CA MET A 1 14.13 41.21 31.27
C MET A 1 13.50 41.23 29.87
N MET A 2 12.42 41.99 29.66
CA MET A 2 11.66 42.03 28.39
C MET A 2 12.45 42.56 27.17
N GLN A 3 13.36 43.52 27.36
CA GLN A 3 14.15 44.11 26.26
C GLN A 3 15.17 43.14 25.65
N ARG A 4 15.70 42.19 26.43
CA ARG A 4 16.61 41.15 25.92
C ARG A 4 15.87 40.09 25.10
N LEU A 5 14.64 39.75 25.51
CA LEU A 5 13.79 38.81 24.77
C LEU A 5 13.44 39.37 23.38
N LEU A 6 13.08 40.66 23.31
CA LEU A 6 12.85 41.36 22.05
C LEU A 6 14.10 41.34 21.13
N ALA A 7 15.28 41.59 21.68
CA ALA A 7 16.53 41.54 20.91
C ALA A 7 16.81 40.14 20.32
N TYR A 8 16.57 39.06 21.07
CA TYR A 8 16.76 37.70 20.56
C TYR A 8 15.72 37.32 19.49
N THR A 9 14.46 37.75 19.66
CA THR A 9 13.44 37.50 18.64
C THR A 9 13.75 38.23 17.33
N LEU A 10 14.24 39.48 17.40
CA LEU A 10 14.66 40.24 16.22
C LEU A 10 15.86 39.59 15.53
N LEU A 11 16.85 39.12 16.30
CA LEU A 11 18.01 38.41 15.75
C LEU A 11 17.60 37.11 15.05
N GLY A 12 16.69 36.33 15.64
CA GLY A 12 16.18 35.08 15.05
C GLY A 12 15.45 35.31 13.73
N ILE A 13 14.62 36.36 13.65
CA ILE A 13 13.92 36.74 12.41
C ILE A 13 14.94 37.16 11.34
N LEU A 14 15.97 37.93 11.71
CA LEU A 14 17.01 38.39 10.79
C LEU A 14 17.80 37.21 10.18
N LEU A 15 18.16 36.22 11.00
CA LEU A 15 18.82 35.00 10.56
C LEU A 15 17.92 34.15 9.64
N PHE A 16 16.64 34.02 9.97
CA PHE A 16 15.69 33.26 9.16
C PHE A 16 15.48 33.91 7.78
N VAL A 17 15.31 35.24 7.71
CA VAL A 17 15.19 35.96 6.44
C VAL A 17 16.49 35.86 5.63
N GLY A 18 17.64 36.00 6.27
CA GLY A 18 18.95 35.80 5.63
C GLY A 18 19.09 34.41 4.99
N TYR A 19 18.65 33.37 5.69
CA TYR A 19 18.67 31.99 5.18
C TYR A 19 17.75 31.80 3.97
N GLN A 20 16.55 32.36 4.00
CA GLN A 20 15.60 32.28 2.87
C GLN A 20 16.10 33.01 1.62
N VAL A 21 16.83 34.11 1.77
CA VAL A 21 17.44 34.83 0.64
C VAL A 21 18.62 34.05 0.08
N TRP A 22 19.46 33.49 0.94
CA TRP A 22 20.61 32.67 0.54
C TRP A 22 20.15 31.42 -0.23
N SER A 23 19.14 30.69 0.28
CA SER A 23 18.61 29.49 -0.37
C SER A 23 18.06 29.77 -1.78
N LYS A 24 17.30 30.86 -1.94
CA LYS A 24 16.76 31.26 -3.25
C LYS A 24 17.84 31.67 -4.25
N ARG A 25 18.93 32.30 -3.81
CA ARG A 25 20.03 32.69 -4.69
C ARG A 25 20.82 31.49 -5.19
N HIS A 26 20.99 30.45 -4.37
CA HIS A 26 21.67 29.21 -4.80
C HIS A 26 20.83 28.37 -5.76
N ALA A 27 19.49 28.45 -5.68
CA ALA A 27 18.61 27.81 -6.64
C ALA A 27 18.68 28.44 -8.05
N ALA A 28 19.20 29.67 -8.19
CA ALA A 28 19.29 30.39 -9.46
C ALA A 28 20.63 30.22 -10.18
N LEU A 29 21.58 29.47 -9.60
CA LEU A 29 22.93 29.25 -10.16
C LEU A 29 23.06 27.93 -10.93
N THR A 30 21.98 27.16 -11.11
CA THR A 30 21.96 26.01 -12.00
C THR A 30 21.70 26.48 -13.45
N PRO A 31 22.67 26.34 -14.36
CA PRO A 31 22.46 26.76 -15.74
C PRO A 31 21.44 25.84 -16.45
N PRO A 32 20.61 26.39 -17.36
CA PRO A 32 19.64 25.60 -18.11
C PRO A 32 20.33 24.76 -19.21
N SER A 33 19.93 23.50 -19.32
CA SER A 33 20.42 22.57 -20.34
C SER A 33 19.87 22.93 -21.73
N THR A 34 20.71 23.43 -22.62
CA THR A 34 20.40 23.62 -24.04
C THR A 34 20.28 22.26 -24.76
N PRO A 35 19.26 22.00 -25.59
CA PRO A 35 19.18 20.77 -26.37
C PRO A 35 19.94 20.94 -27.69
N LEU A 36 20.91 20.06 -27.99
CA LEU A 36 21.60 20.04 -29.29
C LEU A 36 21.44 18.69 -30.00
N ALA A 37 21.34 18.82 -31.32
CA ALA A 37 20.90 17.88 -32.35
C ALA A 37 21.72 16.59 -32.52
N ALA A 38 21.13 15.71 -33.34
CA ALA A 38 21.49 14.31 -33.60
C ALA A 38 22.73 14.06 -34.50
N ALA A 39 23.26 12.83 -34.36
CA ALA A 39 24.11 11.99 -35.25
C ALA A 39 25.65 12.03 -35.04
N PRO A 40 26.43 11.00 -35.48
CA PRO A 40 26.30 9.55 -35.22
C PRO A 40 27.64 8.82 -34.84
N HIS A 41 27.50 7.71 -34.08
CA HIS A 41 28.35 6.51 -33.90
C HIS A 41 29.84 6.54 -33.41
N ALA A 42 30.02 5.82 -32.28
CA ALA A 42 31.12 4.90 -31.89
C ALA A 42 32.45 5.45 -31.28
N PRO A 43 33.21 4.62 -30.52
CA PRO A 43 32.82 4.03 -29.23
C PRO A 43 33.88 4.24 -28.11
N ALA A 44 33.46 3.95 -26.87
CA ALA A 44 34.26 3.81 -25.64
C ALA A 44 34.92 5.08 -25.06
N SER A 45 34.35 5.62 -23.98
CA SER A 45 34.82 5.37 -22.61
C SER A 45 34.24 6.40 -21.63
N GLN A 46 33.94 5.92 -20.41
CA GLN A 46 33.75 6.66 -19.16
C GLN A 46 32.37 7.29 -18.84
N ASN A 47 31.95 6.99 -17.60
CA ASN A 47 31.07 7.77 -16.71
C ASN A 47 29.56 7.72 -16.96
N THR A 48 28.95 6.57 -16.63
CA THR A 48 27.51 6.49 -16.37
C THR A 48 27.20 6.97 -14.95
N PRO A 49 26.29 7.95 -14.77
CA PRO A 49 25.64 8.15 -13.47
C PRO A 49 24.82 6.90 -13.12
N LEU A 50 24.64 6.63 -11.83
CA LEU A 50 23.87 5.51 -11.27
C LEU A 50 22.39 5.56 -11.68
N SER A 51 22.08 5.33 -12.95
CA SER A 51 20.78 4.88 -13.42
C SER A 51 20.84 3.36 -13.50
N VAL A 52 20.66 2.70 -12.36
CA VAL A 52 20.28 1.28 -12.35
C VAL A 52 18.85 1.24 -12.86
N ALA A 53 18.70 1.25 -14.17
CA ALA A 53 17.49 0.78 -14.80
C ALA A 53 17.39 -0.71 -14.45
N LEU A 54 16.41 -1.05 -13.60
CA LEU A 54 15.88 -2.40 -13.49
C LEU A 54 15.18 -2.73 -14.82
N SER A 55 15.97 -2.97 -15.85
CA SER A 55 15.52 -3.35 -17.19
C SER A 55 16.25 -4.62 -17.61
N ASP A 56 16.05 -5.67 -16.81
CA ASP A 56 16.21 -7.04 -17.27
C ASP A 56 14.79 -7.62 -17.42
N PRO A 57 14.31 -7.95 -18.63
CA PRO A 57 13.02 -8.60 -18.83
C PRO A 57 12.96 -10.05 -18.28
N ALA A 58 14.07 -10.59 -17.75
CA ALA A 58 14.11 -11.81 -16.93
C ALA A 58 14.08 -11.53 -15.40
N ALA A 59 14.18 -10.27 -14.96
CA ALA A 59 13.85 -9.88 -13.59
C ALA A 59 12.33 -9.85 -13.50
N GLN A 60 11.77 -10.96 -13.00
CA GLN A 60 10.34 -11.26 -12.96
C GLN A 60 9.49 -10.03 -12.63
N PRO A 61 8.28 -9.91 -13.19
CA PRO A 61 7.29 -8.98 -12.65
C PRO A 61 6.91 -9.49 -11.25
N ILE A 62 7.62 -9.05 -10.20
CA ILE A 62 7.55 -9.65 -8.84
C ILE A 62 6.17 -9.43 -8.19
N VAL A 63 5.26 -8.69 -8.84
CA VAL A 63 3.97 -8.25 -8.31
C VAL A 63 2.83 -8.99 -9.00
N ARG A 64 2.61 -10.26 -8.64
CA ARG A 64 1.30 -10.94 -8.81
C ARG A 64 0.94 -11.90 -7.68
N GLN A 65 1.72 -11.93 -6.59
CA GLN A 65 1.41 -12.80 -5.46
C GLN A 65 0.80 -11.98 -4.32
N GLY A 66 -0.52 -11.99 -4.30
CA GLY A 66 -1.30 -11.42 -3.21
C GLY A 66 -1.08 -12.19 -1.91
N GLY A 67 -0.71 -11.44 -0.86
CA GLY A 67 -0.84 -11.70 0.58
C GLY A 67 -0.45 -13.07 1.12
N THR A 68 0.58 -13.69 0.56
CA THR A 68 1.49 -14.54 1.34
C THR A 68 2.76 -13.73 1.62
N PRO A 69 3.36 -13.82 2.82
CA PRO A 69 4.63 -13.17 3.05
C PRO A 69 5.67 -13.70 2.06
N LEU A 70 6.23 -12.82 1.23
CA LEU A 70 7.04 -13.20 0.08
C LEU A 70 8.51 -13.32 0.46
N THR A 71 9.14 -14.41 0.05
CA THR A 71 10.60 -14.56 0.12
C THR A 71 11.25 -14.11 -1.19
N ILE A 72 12.46 -13.57 -1.10
CA ILE A 72 13.28 -13.24 -2.27
C ILE A 72 14.36 -14.33 -2.39
N PRO A 73 14.56 -14.93 -3.58
CA PRO A 73 15.69 -15.82 -3.82
C PRO A 73 17.01 -15.07 -3.64
N VAL A 74 17.90 -15.61 -2.80
CA VAL A 74 19.20 -14.98 -2.52
C VAL A 74 20.29 -15.77 -3.25
N LYS A 75 21.00 -15.15 -4.19
CA LYS A 75 22.16 -15.75 -4.87
C LYS A 75 23.43 -15.00 -4.46
N LEU A 76 24.24 -15.65 -3.64
CA LEU A 76 25.37 -15.03 -2.94
C LEU A 76 26.69 -15.56 -3.50
N SER A 77 27.24 -14.89 -4.50
CA SER A 77 28.54 -15.23 -5.08
C SER A 77 29.39 -13.97 -5.25
N GLY A 78 30.62 -13.97 -4.70
CA GLY A 78 31.63 -12.94 -4.95
C GLY A 78 31.97 -11.98 -3.80
N SER A 79 31.34 -12.10 -2.62
CA SER A 79 31.64 -11.26 -1.45
C SER A 79 32.47 -12.02 -0.40
N PRO A 80 33.38 -11.36 0.36
CA PRO A 80 34.00 -11.94 1.55
C PRO A 80 33.00 -12.49 2.57
N HIS A 81 31.78 -11.95 2.59
CA HIS A 81 30.70 -12.38 3.48
C HIS A 81 29.77 -13.43 2.87
N ALA A 82 30.01 -13.88 1.63
CA ALA A 82 29.11 -14.81 0.93
C ALA A 82 28.88 -16.11 1.71
N ALA A 83 29.93 -16.68 2.32
CA ALA A 83 29.81 -17.90 3.13
C ALA A 83 28.89 -17.69 4.34
N ALA A 84 29.09 -16.60 5.09
CA ALA A 84 28.25 -16.27 6.25
C ALA A 84 26.80 -16.02 5.85
N LEU A 85 26.55 -15.30 4.75
CA LEU A 85 25.20 -15.04 4.27
C LEU A 85 24.51 -16.31 3.75
N ASN A 86 25.25 -17.23 3.13
CA ASN A 86 24.73 -18.53 2.71
C ASN A 86 24.35 -19.41 3.90
N GLU A 87 25.18 -19.42 4.95
CA GLU A 87 24.89 -20.12 6.21
C GLU A 87 23.61 -19.57 6.86
N ILE A 88 23.49 -18.24 6.97
CA ILE A 88 22.28 -17.59 7.49
C ILE A 88 21.05 -17.99 6.67
N ASN A 89 21.17 -17.97 5.34
CA ASN A 89 20.06 -18.37 4.47
C ASN A 89 19.63 -19.83 4.72
N ALA A 90 20.59 -20.75 4.88
CA ALA A 90 20.29 -22.15 5.21
C ALA A 90 19.56 -22.28 6.56
N LEU A 91 20.02 -21.57 7.60
CA LEU A 91 19.35 -21.55 8.91
C LEU A 91 17.90 -21.05 8.81
N ILE A 92 17.62 -20.04 7.99
CA ILE A 92 16.26 -19.55 7.74
C ILE A 92 15.41 -20.64 7.09
N GLN A 93 15.93 -21.33 6.06
CA GLN A 93 15.19 -22.41 5.39
C GLN A 93 14.93 -23.60 6.30
N GLU A 94 15.84 -23.88 7.24
CA GLU A 94 15.68 -24.91 8.28
C GLU A 94 14.73 -24.49 9.41
N GLY A 95 14.31 -23.23 9.48
CA GLY A 95 13.48 -22.69 10.55
C GLY A 95 14.22 -22.46 11.87
N LYS A 96 15.57 -22.40 11.84
CA LYS A 96 16.43 -22.09 13.00
C LYS A 96 16.49 -20.58 13.24
N ASP A 97 15.32 -19.99 13.49
CA ASP A 97 15.09 -18.54 13.46
C ASP A 97 15.96 -17.76 14.46
N ALA A 98 16.23 -18.32 15.63
CA ALA A 98 17.03 -17.68 16.67
C ALA A 98 18.52 -17.63 16.29
N GLU A 99 19.05 -18.72 15.71
CA GLU A 99 20.44 -18.79 15.25
C GLU A 99 20.67 -17.88 14.04
N ALA A 100 19.73 -17.88 13.09
CA ALA A 100 19.75 -16.98 11.94
C ALA A 100 19.75 -15.50 12.38
N GLU A 101 18.88 -15.13 13.32
CA GLU A 101 18.84 -13.77 13.87
C GLU A 101 20.14 -13.38 14.56
N ALA A 102 20.68 -14.26 15.41
CA ALA A 102 21.93 -14.01 16.10
C ALA A 102 23.08 -13.76 15.13
N LYS A 103 23.19 -14.56 14.06
CA LYS A 103 24.20 -14.38 13.02
C LYS A 103 23.99 -13.11 12.19
N LEU A 104 22.75 -12.76 11.85
CA LEU A 104 22.44 -11.49 11.17
C LEU A 104 22.85 -10.28 12.01
N LYS A 105 22.61 -10.31 13.33
CA LYS A 105 23.00 -9.24 14.26
C LYS A 105 24.51 -9.19 14.51
N ALA A 106 25.18 -10.32 14.43
CA ALA A 106 26.62 -10.44 14.61
C ALA A 106 27.44 -10.08 13.35
N LEU A 107 26.78 -9.77 12.23
CA LEU A 107 27.49 -9.32 11.03
C LEU A 107 28.28 -8.04 11.35
N PRO A 108 29.55 -7.95 10.91
CA PRO A 108 30.34 -6.74 11.05
C PRO A 108 29.63 -5.54 10.43
N GLN A 109 29.64 -4.39 11.11
CA GLN A 109 28.93 -3.19 10.61
C GLN A 109 29.48 -2.70 9.27
N ASP A 110 30.78 -2.86 9.06
CA ASP A 110 31.48 -2.55 7.81
C ASP A 110 31.07 -3.47 6.65
N ALA A 111 30.54 -4.67 6.92
CA ALA A 111 29.97 -5.55 5.89
C ALA A 111 28.83 -4.87 5.14
N LEU A 112 28.07 -3.99 5.81
CA LEU A 112 26.96 -3.24 5.20
C LEU A 112 27.43 -2.07 4.35
N ASN A 113 28.74 -1.76 4.30
CA ASN A 113 29.28 -0.75 3.40
C ASN A 113 29.18 -1.20 1.94
N ASP A 114 29.35 -2.49 1.67
CA ASP A 114 29.12 -3.08 0.36
C ASP A 114 27.61 -3.08 0.03
N PRO A 115 27.16 -2.35 -1.01
CA PRO A 115 25.75 -2.33 -1.41
C PRO A 115 25.18 -3.71 -1.70
N ALA A 116 25.94 -4.63 -2.30
CA ALA A 116 25.46 -5.97 -2.60
C ALA A 116 25.22 -6.77 -1.32
N VAL A 117 26.14 -6.69 -0.34
CA VAL A 117 25.96 -7.32 0.97
C VAL A 117 24.75 -6.73 1.69
N ARG A 118 24.64 -5.40 1.74
CA ARG A 118 23.52 -4.69 2.38
C ARG A 118 22.16 -5.12 1.82
N LEU A 119 22.00 -5.21 0.51
CA LEU A 119 20.75 -5.67 -0.13
C LEU A 119 20.43 -7.13 0.24
N ASN A 120 21.44 -7.99 0.28
CA ASN A 120 21.27 -9.38 0.67
C ASN A 120 20.93 -9.54 2.16
N VAL A 121 21.55 -8.76 3.04
CA VAL A 121 21.22 -8.78 4.48
C VAL A 121 19.79 -8.31 4.72
N ALA A 122 19.35 -7.22 4.07
CA ALA A 122 17.95 -6.79 4.13
C ALA A 122 16.99 -7.88 3.65
N THR A 123 17.38 -8.59 2.59
CA THR A 123 16.61 -9.72 2.06
C THR A 123 16.52 -10.89 3.05
N LEU A 124 17.62 -11.25 3.71
CA LEU A 124 17.63 -12.33 4.71
C LEU A 124 16.78 -11.97 5.93
N TRP A 125 16.81 -10.72 6.39
CA TRP A 125 15.88 -10.24 7.42
C TRP A 125 14.41 -10.37 6.99
N ASN A 126 14.08 -10.03 5.75
CA ASN A 126 12.74 -10.25 5.21
C ASN A 126 12.37 -11.74 5.24
N ASN A 127 13.23 -12.61 4.72
CA ASN A 127 12.97 -14.05 4.63
C ASN A 127 12.82 -14.68 6.03
N LEU A 128 13.60 -14.24 7.02
CA LEU A 128 13.44 -14.63 8.41
C LEU A 128 12.06 -14.22 8.95
N GLY A 129 11.59 -13.01 8.63
CA GLY A 129 10.25 -12.55 8.99
C GLY A 129 9.16 -13.44 8.40
N VAL A 130 9.29 -13.82 7.13
CA VAL A 130 8.35 -14.73 6.46
C VAL A 130 8.29 -16.09 7.16
N MET A 131 9.43 -16.66 7.52
CA MET A 131 9.48 -17.94 8.24
C MET A 131 8.83 -17.84 9.62
N ARG A 132 9.06 -16.75 10.35
CA ARG A 132 8.39 -16.49 11.64
C ARG A 132 6.89 -16.36 11.51
N VAL A 133 6.39 -15.68 10.47
CA VAL A 133 4.95 -15.58 10.24
C VAL A 133 4.36 -16.98 9.99
N LYS A 134 5.05 -17.80 9.20
CA LYS A 134 4.60 -19.16 8.90
C LYS A 134 4.52 -20.05 10.14
N THR A 135 5.44 -19.91 11.09
CA THR A 135 5.49 -20.77 12.29
C THR A 135 4.69 -20.22 13.46
N SER A 136 4.64 -18.89 13.61
CA SER A 136 4.23 -18.22 14.86
C SER A 136 3.25 -17.06 14.63
N GLY A 137 2.81 -16.82 13.40
CA GLY A 137 1.83 -15.79 13.03
C GLY A 137 2.42 -14.39 12.79
N ALA A 138 1.58 -13.48 12.31
CA ALA A 138 1.98 -12.17 11.78
C ALA A 138 2.87 -11.34 12.73
N ALA A 139 2.56 -11.33 14.03
CA ALA A 139 3.30 -10.56 15.03
C ALA A 139 4.77 -10.96 15.14
N ALA A 140 5.09 -12.25 14.94
CA ALA A 140 6.45 -12.75 15.05
C ALA A 140 7.36 -12.27 13.91
N GLY A 141 6.80 -11.96 12.73
CA GLY A 141 7.56 -11.47 11.58
C GLY A 141 7.87 -9.98 11.60
N VAL A 142 7.05 -9.17 12.29
CA VAL A 142 7.16 -7.71 12.32
C VAL A 142 8.58 -7.21 12.64
N PRO A 143 9.28 -7.70 13.69
CA PRO A 143 10.61 -7.21 14.01
C PRO A 143 11.62 -7.42 12.87
N ALA A 144 11.52 -8.55 12.17
CA ALA A 144 12.44 -8.89 11.09
C ALA A 144 12.17 -8.05 9.84
N TYR A 145 10.91 -7.76 9.50
CA TYR A 145 10.58 -6.81 8.43
C TYR A 145 11.07 -5.39 8.74
N LYS A 146 10.95 -4.94 9.99
CA LYS A 146 11.49 -3.65 10.42
C LYS A 146 13.02 -3.61 10.29
N SER A 147 13.72 -4.68 10.65
CA SER A 147 15.17 -4.80 10.42
C SER A 147 15.53 -4.74 8.93
N ALA A 148 14.76 -5.41 8.07
CA ALA A 148 14.96 -5.36 6.63
C ALA A 148 14.84 -3.92 6.09
N LEU A 149 13.81 -3.19 6.51
CA LEU A 149 13.57 -1.80 6.08
C LEU A 149 14.54 -0.80 6.70
N ALA A 150 15.07 -1.06 7.89
CA ALA A 150 16.13 -0.24 8.48
C ALA A 150 17.43 -0.32 7.65
N ILE A 151 17.68 -1.45 6.98
CA ILE A 151 18.86 -1.68 6.14
C ILE A 151 18.63 -1.22 4.70
N ASN A 152 17.44 -1.50 4.16
CA ASN A 152 17.02 -1.05 2.83
C ASN A 152 15.58 -0.53 2.89
N PRO A 153 15.38 0.80 3.04
CA PRO A 153 14.06 1.42 3.08
C PRO A 153 13.24 1.21 1.80
N TYR A 154 13.89 0.95 0.67
CA TYR A 154 13.23 0.78 -0.64
C TYR A 154 12.93 -0.69 -0.97
N ASN A 155 13.06 -1.60 0.00
CA ASN A 155 12.69 -3.00 -0.19
C ASN A 155 11.15 -3.12 -0.23
N SER A 156 10.58 -3.05 -1.44
CA SER A 156 9.14 -3.09 -1.69
C SER A 156 8.46 -4.36 -1.13
N ILE A 157 9.19 -5.48 -1.08
CA ILE A 157 8.68 -6.75 -0.56
C ILE A 157 8.64 -6.74 0.97
N ALA A 158 9.68 -6.24 1.63
CA ALA A 158 9.66 -6.06 3.09
C ALA A 158 8.58 -5.04 3.51
N HIS A 159 8.37 -3.98 2.71
CA HIS A 159 7.27 -3.03 2.90
C HIS A 159 5.90 -3.71 2.79
N HIS A 160 5.68 -4.51 1.73
CA HIS A 160 4.46 -5.29 1.54
C HIS A 160 4.20 -6.21 2.75
N ASN A 161 5.21 -6.98 3.15
CA ASN A 161 5.09 -7.93 4.25
C ASN A 161 4.81 -7.25 5.59
N LEU A 162 5.40 -6.08 5.84
CA LEU A 162 5.13 -5.28 7.05
C LEU A 162 3.70 -4.71 7.03
N VAL A 163 3.27 -4.13 5.91
CA VAL A 163 1.90 -3.63 5.72
C VAL A 163 0.89 -4.74 5.94
N TYR A 164 1.11 -5.91 5.34
CA TYR A 164 0.24 -7.06 5.48
C TYR A 164 0.16 -7.51 6.94
N ALA A 165 1.30 -7.65 7.61
CA ALA A 165 1.35 -8.07 9.01
C ALA A 165 0.58 -7.09 9.93
N TYR A 166 0.80 -5.78 9.80
CA TYR A 166 0.05 -4.81 10.59
C TYR A 166 -1.45 -4.79 10.25
N TRP A 167 -1.81 -4.98 8.99
CA TRP A 167 -3.20 -5.02 8.56
C TRP A 167 -3.96 -6.24 9.08
N GLU A 168 -3.33 -7.42 9.10
CA GLU A 168 -3.89 -8.62 9.73
C GLU A 168 -4.04 -8.46 11.24
N LEU A 169 -3.04 -7.86 11.90
CA LEU A 169 -3.03 -7.63 13.34
C LEU A 169 -3.98 -6.51 13.79
N LYS A 170 -4.51 -5.71 12.84
CA LYS A 170 -5.21 -4.44 13.13
C LYS A 170 -4.35 -3.52 14.01
N ASP A 171 -3.05 -3.54 13.77
CA ASP A 171 -2.05 -2.82 14.55
C ASP A 171 -2.13 -1.31 14.24
N PRO A 172 -2.17 -0.42 15.25
CA PRO A 172 -2.19 1.03 15.03
C PRO A 172 -0.92 1.57 14.35
N ALA A 173 0.15 0.79 14.25
CA ALA A 173 1.33 1.11 13.46
C ALA A 173 1.07 1.07 11.94
N LEU A 174 -0.09 0.57 11.50
CA LEU A 174 -0.54 0.72 10.11
C LEU A 174 -1.04 2.15 9.87
N THR A 175 -0.13 3.05 9.54
CA THR A 175 -0.47 4.46 9.31
C THR A 175 -0.74 4.74 7.82
N PRO A 176 -1.50 5.82 7.51
CA PRO A 176 -1.66 6.26 6.12
C PRO A 176 -0.33 6.52 5.41
N GLU A 177 0.67 7.06 6.10
CA GLU A 177 1.99 7.35 5.53
C GLU A 177 2.74 6.08 5.13
N LEU A 178 2.64 5.01 5.95
CA LEU A 178 3.22 3.71 5.62
C LEU A 178 2.54 3.09 4.38
N LEU A 179 1.23 3.27 4.26
CA LEU A 179 0.44 2.78 3.14
C LEU A 179 0.73 3.56 1.86
N GLU A 180 0.81 4.88 1.95
CA GLU A 180 1.23 5.76 0.85
C GLU A 180 2.63 5.41 0.37
N GLU A 181 3.58 5.15 1.28
CA GLU A 181 4.91 4.69 0.91
C GLU A 181 4.86 3.35 0.15
N SER A 182 4.06 2.41 0.64
CA SER A 182 3.87 1.13 -0.05
C SER A 182 3.28 1.29 -1.45
N ILE A 183 2.41 2.30 -1.68
CA ILE A 183 1.87 2.64 -3.00
C ILE A 183 2.97 3.24 -3.87
N ARG A 184 3.82 4.14 -3.33
CA ARG A 184 4.94 4.73 -4.10
C ARG A 184 5.93 3.67 -4.56
N LEU A 185 6.25 2.71 -3.70
CA LEU A 185 7.20 1.64 -3.99
C LEU A 185 6.63 0.60 -4.96
N ASN A 186 5.31 0.39 -4.95
CA ASN A 186 4.64 -0.56 -5.81
C ASN A 186 3.20 -0.10 -6.13
N PRO A 187 3.01 0.70 -7.20
CA PRO A 187 1.71 1.26 -7.55
C PRO A 187 0.63 0.23 -7.90
N ASP A 188 1.04 -0.94 -8.41
CA ASP A 188 0.12 -1.99 -8.85
C ASP A 188 -0.32 -2.91 -7.69
N ASN A 189 0.19 -2.70 -6.48
CA ASN A 189 -0.17 -3.50 -5.31
C ASN A 189 -1.56 -3.08 -4.77
N PRO A 190 -2.58 -3.95 -4.80
CA PRO A 190 -3.90 -3.60 -4.27
C PRO A 190 -3.97 -3.53 -2.74
N LEU A 191 -3.04 -4.17 -2.03
CA LEU A 191 -3.07 -4.27 -0.56
C LEU A 191 -3.13 -2.91 0.16
N PRO A 192 -2.22 -1.94 -0.11
CA PRO A 192 -2.27 -0.67 0.61
C PRO A 192 -3.53 0.15 0.31
N HIS A 193 -4.09 0.04 -0.90
CA HIS A 193 -5.37 0.66 -1.23
C HIS A 193 -6.53 0.04 -0.44
N LEU A 194 -6.58 -1.30 -0.30
CA LEU A 194 -7.58 -1.97 0.54
C LEU A 194 -7.46 -1.56 2.01
N ALA A 195 -6.24 -1.51 2.54
CA ALA A 195 -6.00 -1.10 3.92
C ALA A 195 -6.40 0.37 4.15
N LEU A 196 -6.06 1.29 3.24
CA LEU A 196 -6.50 2.69 3.32
C LEU A 196 -8.03 2.80 3.26
N ALA A 197 -8.68 2.05 2.36
CA ALA A 197 -10.13 2.04 2.27
C ALA A 197 -10.78 1.59 3.58
N GLU A 198 -10.25 0.56 4.24
CA GLU A 198 -10.74 0.12 5.54
C GLU A 198 -10.55 1.19 6.63
N LEU A 199 -9.38 1.83 6.69
CA LEU A 199 -9.11 2.93 7.64
C LEU A 199 -10.07 4.11 7.43
N LEU A 200 -10.34 4.46 6.17
CA LEU A 200 -11.25 5.55 5.81
C LEU A 200 -12.71 5.20 6.10
N LEU A 201 -13.12 3.95 5.82
CA LEU A 201 -14.40 3.43 6.28
C LEU A 201 -14.51 3.58 7.80
N ASN A 202 -13.51 3.19 8.58
CA ASN A 202 -13.59 3.33 10.04
C ASN A 202 -13.74 4.79 10.51
N LYS A 203 -13.28 5.76 9.71
CA LYS A 203 -13.46 7.21 9.92
C LYS A 203 -14.73 7.80 9.30
N ASP A 204 -15.58 6.97 8.69
CA ASP A 204 -16.79 7.37 7.93
C ASP A 204 -16.51 8.26 6.71
N ASP A 205 -15.27 8.30 6.24
CA ASP A 205 -14.93 8.90 4.95
C ASP A 205 -15.24 7.93 3.81
N LEU A 206 -16.52 7.89 3.45
CA LEU A 206 -17.04 7.00 2.40
C LEU A 206 -16.53 7.38 1.00
N ALA A 207 -16.21 8.67 0.78
CA ALA A 207 -15.72 9.15 -0.51
C ALA A 207 -14.26 8.73 -0.73
N GLY A 208 -13.39 8.97 0.25
CA GLY A 208 -12.01 8.52 0.23
C GLY A 208 -11.91 7.00 0.13
N ALA A 209 -12.72 6.27 0.92
CA ALA A 209 -12.76 4.81 0.85
C ALA A 209 -13.12 4.31 -0.55
N ARG A 210 -14.10 4.92 -1.22
CA ARG A 210 -14.47 4.56 -2.60
C ARG A 210 -13.30 4.74 -3.56
N THR A 211 -12.59 5.86 -3.49
CA THR A 211 -11.45 6.14 -4.37
C THR A 211 -10.40 5.03 -4.29
N HIS A 212 -10.01 4.63 -3.08
CA HIS A 212 -9.02 3.56 -2.92
C HIS A 212 -9.56 2.19 -3.31
N LEU A 213 -10.84 1.89 -3.07
CA LEU A 213 -11.44 0.65 -3.54
C LEU A 213 -11.50 0.55 -5.06
N GLU A 214 -11.73 1.66 -5.77
CA GLU A 214 -11.68 1.71 -7.23
C GLU A 214 -10.26 1.47 -7.76
N GLN A 215 -9.23 2.05 -7.11
CA GLN A 215 -7.83 1.82 -7.44
C GLN A 215 -7.41 0.36 -7.22
N ALA A 216 -7.96 -0.30 -6.20
CA ALA A 216 -7.63 -1.70 -5.91
C ALA A 216 -8.37 -2.70 -6.82
N LYS A 217 -9.53 -2.35 -7.38
CA LYS A 217 -10.51 -3.35 -7.87
C LYS A 217 -9.94 -4.30 -8.93
N ASP A 218 -9.19 -3.77 -9.90
CA ASP A 218 -8.75 -4.52 -11.07
C ASP A 218 -7.64 -5.51 -10.64
N HIS A 219 -6.74 -5.07 -9.78
CA HIS A 219 -5.67 -5.91 -9.23
C HIS A 219 -6.16 -6.89 -8.14
N VAL A 220 -7.21 -6.56 -7.38
CA VAL A 220 -7.84 -7.48 -6.41
C VAL A 220 -8.45 -8.69 -7.11
N ALA A 221 -9.02 -8.51 -8.30
CA ALA A 221 -9.57 -9.60 -9.10
C ALA A 221 -8.50 -10.63 -9.52
N GLU A 222 -7.24 -10.20 -9.58
CA GLU A 222 -6.08 -11.03 -9.92
C GLU A 222 -5.42 -11.68 -8.69
N THR A 223 -5.75 -11.23 -7.46
CA THR A 223 -5.19 -11.74 -6.20
C THR A 223 -6.25 -12.48 -5.35
N PRO A 224 -6.40 -13.82 -5.46
CA PRO A 224 -7.50 -14.57 -4.85
C PRO A 224 -7.68 -14.38 -3.34
N ASN A 225 -6.59 -14.25 -2.61
CA ASN A 225 -6.58 -14.12 -1.15
C ASN A 225 -7.07 -12.74 -0.65
N LEU A 226 -6.98 -11.68 -1.47
CA LEU A 226 -7.47 -10.35 -1.12
C LEU A 226 -8.92 -10.11 -1.57
N LYS A 227 -9.47 -10.98 -2.44
CA LYS A 227 -10.87 -10.89 -2.91
C LYS A 227 -11.89 -10.83 -1.77
N PRO A 228 -11.82 -11.67 -0.71
CA PRO A 228 -12.78 -11.60 0.38
C PRO A 228 -12.77 -10.24 1.09
N CYS A 229 -11.59 -9.67 1.34
CA CYS A 229 -11.46 -8.37 1.98
C CYS A 229 -11.94 -7.22 1.09
N GLY A 230 -11.61 -7.25 -0.20
CA GLY A 230 -12.10 -6.26 -1.17
C GLY A 230 -13.63 -6.28 -1.29
N THR A 231 -14.23 -7.47 -1.41
CA THR A 231 -15.70 -7.62 -1.49
C THR A 231 -16.39 -7.20 -0.19
N ALA A 232 -15.81 -7.51 0.98
CA ALA A 232 -16.32 -7.06 2.27
C ALA A 232 -16.30 -5.53 2.39
N SER A 233 -15.21 -4.89 1.97
CA SER A 233 -15.06 -3.43 2.01
C SER A 233 -16.04 -2.73 1.07
N TRP A 234 -16.21 -3.23 -0.15
CA TRP A 234 -17.25 -2.76 -1.09
C TRP A 234 -18.67 -2.91 -0.53
N ARG A 235 -18.96 -4.03 0.11
CA ARG A 235 -20.26 -4.26 0.77
C ARG A 235 -20.48 -3.25 1.90
N SER A 236 -19.49 -3.03 2.75
CA SER A 236 -19.53 -2.06 3.85
C SER A 236 -19.78 -0.63 3.34
N LEU A 237 -19.08 -0.23 2.28
CA LEU A 237 -19.31 1.06 1.63
C LEU A 237 -20.76 1.19 1.13
N LYS A 238 -21.27 0.18 0.42
CA LYS A 238 -22.64 0.22 -0.13
C LYS A 238 -23.72 0.31 0.95
N THR A 239 -23.58 -0.45 2.04
CA THR A 239 -24.56 -0.41 3.14
C THR A 239 -24.57 0.93 3.86
N ARG A 240 -23.40 1.54 4.07
CA ARG A 240 -23.27 2.84 4.77
C ARG A 240 -23.73 4.02 3.93
N THR A 241 -23.40 4.02 2.64
CA THR A 241 -23.91 5.02 1.69
C THR A 241 -25.44 4.95 1.56
N GLY A 242 -26.02 3.75 1.48
CA GLY A 242 -27.48 3.56 1.49
C GLY A 242 -28.14 4.02 2.79
N ARG A 243 -27.51 3.79 3.95
CA ARG A 243 -27.99 4.27 5.24
C ARG A 243 -27.98 5.80 5.32
N SER A 244 -26.91 6.45 4.85
CA SER A 244 -26.81 7.91 4.77
C SER A 244 -27.87 8.54 3.85
N ALA A 245 -28.20 7.87 2.74
CA ALA A 245 -29.27 8.32 1.85
C ALA A 245 -30.66 8.16 2.50
N SER A 246 -30.87 7.11 3.31
CA SER A 246 -32.13 6.90 4.03
C SER A 246 -32.31 7.82 5.25
N SER A 247 -31.24 8.17 5.96
CA SER A 247 -31.30 9.06 7.13
C SER A 247 -31.50 10.52 6.75
N SER A 248 -30.92 10.96 5.63
CA SER A 248 -31.13 12.31 5.07
C SER A 248 -32.53 12.51 4.46
N ALA A 249 -33.31 11.43 4.26
CA ALA A 249 -34.70 11.50 3.80
C ALA A 249 -35.72 11.80 4.92
N THR A 250 -35.27 12.03 6.16
CA THR A 250 -36.15 12.39 7.29
C THR A 250 -35.96 13.86 7.68
N SER A 251 -36.53 14.78 6.89
CA SER A 251 -36.83 16.13 7.35
C SER A 251 -38.34 16.24 7.63
N PRO A 252 -38.78 16.75 8.80
CA PRO A 252 -40.18 16.99 9.08
C PRO A 252 -40.56 18.43 8.69
N GLN A 253 -41.00 18.63 7.46
CA GLN A 253 -41.80 19.77 6.95
C GLN A 253 -41.91 19.56 5.43
N SER A 254 -43.07 19.48 4.78
CA SER A 254 -44.34 20.14 5.03
C SER A 254 -45.48 19.32 4.42
N ARG A 255 -46.61 19.36 5.12
CA ARG A 255 -47.92 18.95 4.61
C ARG A 255 -48.36 19.90 3.49
N SER A 256 -49.13 19.36 2.54
CA SER A 256 -49.90 20.04 1.47
C SER A 256 -49.02 20.78 0.44
N TRP A 257 -49.23 20.68 -0.87
CA TRP A 257 -50.42 21.07 -1.61
C TRP A 257 -50.57 20.31 -2.93
N TRP A 258 -51.83 20.25 -3.38
CA TRP A 258 -52.38 19.63 -4.58
C TRP A 258 -51.87 20.18 -5.92
N CYS A 259 -51.91 19.33 -6.97
CA CYS A 259 -52.49 19.61 -8.30
C CYS A 259 -52.59 18.27 -9.08
N CYS A 260 -53.76 17.60 -9.14
CA CYS A 260 -54.79 17.66 -10.21
C CYS A 260 -54.22 17.51 -11.64
N THR A 261 -54.63 16.56 -12.48
CA THR A 261 -56.00 16.33 -13.02
C THR A 261 -56.22 14.85 -13.45
N ARG A 262 -57.26 14.14 -12.94
CA ARG A 262 -58.57 13.79 -13.57
C ARG A 262 -58.48 13.27 -15.03
N ALA A 263 -59.10 12.16 -15.45
CA ALA A 263 -60.50 11.69 -15.29
C ALA A 263 -60.63 10.26 -15.89
N ARG A 264 -61.63 9.38 -15.70
CA ARG A 264 -62.76 9.09 -14.80
C ARG A 264 -63.23 7.63 -15.16
N PRO A 265 -64.19 7.01 -14.43
CA PRO A 265 -64.32 5.56 -14.23
C PRO A 265 -65.43 4.89 -15.07
N PHE A 266 -65.52 3.55 -15.04
CA PHE A 266 -66.78 2.84 -15.30
C PHE A 266 -66.94 1.59 -14.41
N ARG A 267 -68.10 1.48 -13.75
CA ARG A 267 -68.57 0.35 -12.94
C ARG A 267 -69.62 -0.45 -13.72
N GLY A 268 -69.58 -1.79 -13.61
CA GLY A 268 -70.77 -2.61 -13.30
C GLY A 268 -71.55 -3.34 -14.41
N PRO A 269 -72.33 -4.41 -14.06
CA PRO A 269 -72.42 -5.72 -14.76
C PRO A 269 -73.88 -6.08 -15.20
N PRO A 270 -74.26 -7.35 -15.55
CA PRO A 270 -74.54 -8.41 -14.56
C PRO A 270 -74.34 -9.90 -15.02
N ALA A 271 -74.66 -10.83 -14.11
CA ALA A 271 -74.45 -12.28 -14.10
C ALA A 271 -75.38 -13.13 -15.02
N GLY A 272 -74.97 -14.39 -15.30
CA GLY A 272 -75.83 -15.40 -15.96
C GLY A 272 -75.30 -16.86 -15.97
N ARG A 273 -75.65 -17.64 -14.93
CA ARG A 273 -76.05 -19.07 -14.81
C ARG A 273 -75.40 -20.25 -15.61
N ARG A 274 -75.01 -21.29 -14.82
CA ARG A 274 -75.22 -22.79 -14.91
C ARG A 274 -74.68 -23.53 -16.15
N GLY A 275 -73.71 -24.46 -16.11
CA GLY A 275 -73.62 -25.82 -15.48
C GLY A 275 -73.28 -26.87 -16.59
N PRO A 276 -73.12 -28.20 -16.38
CA PRO A 276 -72.26 -28.97 -15.46
C PRO A 276 -71.43 -30.13 -16.13
N MET A 277 -70.63 -30.85 -15.31
CA MET A 277 -70.22 -32.29 -15.37
C MET A 277 -68.99 -32.81 -16.17
N GLY A 278 -68.24 -33.71 -15.49
CA GLY A 278 -67.33 -34.75 -16.03
C GLY A 278 -65.90 -34.68 -15.45
N PHE A 279 -65.52 -35.35 -14.34
CA PHE A 279 -64.98 -36.74 -14.23
C PHE A 279 -64.02 -37.11 -15.41
N THR A 280 -62.78 -37.58 -15.24
CA THR A 280 -62.31 -38.72 -14.42
C THR A 280 -60.76 -38.72 -14.35
N ILE A 281 -60.24 -39.30 -13.27
CA ILE A 281 -58.84 -39.65 -12.99
C ILE A 281 -58.45 -40.94 -13.75
N ARG A 282 -57.23 -41.00 -14.27
CA ARG A 282 -56.36 -42.19 -14.16
C ARG A 282 -54.90 -41.79 -14.22
#